data_AF-A0A3S0PF44-F1
#
_entry.id   AF-A0A3S0PF44-F1
#
_cell.length_a   1.000
_cell.length_b   1.000
_cell.length_c   1.000
_cell.angle_alpha   90.00
_cell.angle_beta   90.00
_cell.angle_gamma   90.00
#
_symmetry.space_group_name_H-M   'P 1'
#
loop_
_entity.id
_entity.type
_entity.pdbx_description
1 polymer ?
#
loop_
_entity_poly.entity_id
_entity_poly.type
_entity_poly.pdbx_seq_one_letter_code
_entity_poly.pdbx_strand_id
1 'polypeptide(L)'
;MRSSISQRAFLKRGWRAFIPAALIIAASTIGIGSQAVAADASRDALIRAAEMAYLKSAVFTPDSPMMDALLAPAKAANPDVSDDVWAGVKADTGSAITSVMFGPGSAVETTMHQSLDKLSNPELQHLTVLLSDPVMIKFQQLMADPSTQRELMQGLMGSTVKMQAAVNGVLVRHGLKVPGP
;
A
#
# COMPACT_ATOMS: atom_id res chain seq x y z
N MET A 1 47.89 -17.63 41.79
CA MET A 1 47.76 -16.37 42.57
C MET A 1 46.28 -16.01 42.59
N ARG A 2 45.56 -16.23 43.71
CA ARG A 2 45.26 -15.24 44.79
C ARG A 2 44.52 -14.03 44.19
N SER A 3 43.30 -13.62 44.58
CA SER A 3 42.67 -13.65 45.91
C SER A 3 41.18 -13.20 45.85
N SER A 4 40.38 -13.75 46.78
CA SER A 4 39.28 -13.16 47.60
C SER A 4 38.26 -12.19 47.00
N ILE A 5 36.94 -12.50 47.03
CA ILE A 5 36.02 -12.46 48.19
C ILE A 5 35.81 -11.06 48.78
N SER A 6 34.57 -10.55 48.68
CA SER A 6 33.80 -9.88 49.76
C SER A 6 32.35 -9.69 49.24
N GLN A 7 31.29 -10.42 49.63
CA GLN A 7 30.62 -10.66 50.94
C GLN A 7 30.04 -9.42 51.66
N ARG A 8 28.69 -9.44 51.77
CA ARG A 8 27.83 -8.83 52.82
C ARG A 8 27.72 -7.30 52.77
N ALA A 9 26.63 -6.61 53.13
CA ALA A 9 25.57 -6.83 54.12
C ALA A 9 24.45 -5.78 53.79
N PHE A 10 23.14 -6.06 53.87
CA PHE A 10 22.29 -6.10 55.08
C PHE A 10 21.49 -4.78 55.31
N LEU A 11 20.17 -4.95 55.55
CA LEU A 11 19.17 -4.02 56.17
C LEU A 11 18.51 -2.97 55.24
N LYS A 12 17.22 -2.62 55.32
CA LYS A 12 16.11 -2.74 56.29
C LYS A 12 14.81 -2.46 55.49
N ARG A 13 13.71 -3.22 55.61
CA ARG A 13 12.67 -3.17 56.67
C ARG A 13 11.70 -1.97 56.54
N GLY A 14 10.44 -2.28 56.16
CA GLY A 14 9.24 -1.42 56.31
C GLY A 14 9.16 -0.30 55.28
N TRP A 15 8.03 -0.02 54.62
CA TRP A 15 6.80 0.44 55.27
C TRP A 15 5.58 -0.05 54.50
N ARG A 16 4.67 -0.73 55.21
CA ARG A 16 3.28 -0.87 54.82
C ARG A 16 2.57 0.42 55.22
N ALA A 17 2.21 1.27 54.26
CA ALA A 17 1.26 2.34 54.50
C ALA A 17 -0.13 1.85 54.08
N PHE A 18 -0.95 1.58 55.10
CA PHE A 18 -2.40 1.58 55.01
C PHE A 18 -2.85 2.96 54.50
N ILE A 19 -3.63 3.00 53.43
CA ILE A 19 -4.44 4.18 53.08
C ILE A 19 -5.90 3.79 53.30
N PRO A 20 -6.65 4.52 54.14
CA PRO A 20 -8.03 4.20 54.47
C PRO A 20 -8.96 4.52 53.30
N ALA A 21 -10.03 3.72 53.21
CA ALA A 21 -11.17 3.94 52.36
C ALA A 21 -11.78 5.33 52.60
N ALA A 22 -11.81 6.16 51.56
CA ALA A 22 -12.67 7.33 51.49
C ALA A 22 -13.41 7.32 50.15
N LEU A 23 -14.72 7.22 50.31
CA LEU A 23 -15.77 7.25 49.31
C LEU A 23 -15.75 8.59 48.54
N ILE A 24 -15.65 8.57 47.22
CA ILE A 24 -16.08 9.68 46.37
C ILE A 24 -17.11 9.13 45.39
N ILE A 25 -18.38 9.45 45.67
CA ILE A 25 -19.49 9.41 44.72
C ILE A 25 -19.54 10.81 44.10
N ALA A 26 -19.33 10.93 42.78
CA ALA A 26 -20.06 11.87 41.91
C ALA A 26 -19.53 11.88 40.46
N ALA A 27 -20.48 11.99 39.54
CA ALA A 27 -20.36 12.38 38.13
C ALA A 27 -19.93 11.32 37.11
N SER A 28 -20.74 10.26 36.96
CA SER A 28 -20.85 9.49 35.71
C SER A 28 -21.68 10.26 34.67
N THR A 29 -21.24 11.45 34.26
CA THR A 29 -21.85 12.18 33.14
C THR A 29 -21.16 11.79 31.84
N ILE A 30 -21.82 10.89 31.09
CA ILE A 30 -21.88 10.83 29.62
C ILE A 30 -20.55 11.16 28.91
N GLY A 31 -19.62 10.20 28.94
CA GLY A 31 -18.43 10.18 28.09
C GLY A 31 -18.59 9.23 26.88
N ILE A 32 -19.73 9.27 26.19
CA ILE A 32 -19.98 8.39 25.02
C ILE A 32 -19.34 8.97 23.73
N GLY A 33 -18.92 10.25 23.73
CA GLY A 33 -18.40 10.91 22.54
C GLY A 33 -16.91 10.72 22.23
N SER A 34 -16.06 10.38 23.21
CA SER A 34 -14.60 10.44 23.01
C SER A 34 -13.97 9.14 22.48
N GLN A 35 -14.60 7.98 22.72
CA GLN A 35 -14.07 6.70 22.24
C GLN A 35 -14.37 6.47 20.76
N ALA A 36 -15.52 6.93 20.25
CA ALA A 36 -15.86 6.81 18.83
C ALA A 36 -14.91 7.62 17.95
N VAL A 37 -14.61 8.88 18.32
CA VAL A 37 -13.71 9.75 17.56
C VAL A 37 -12.25 9.26 17.61
N ALA A 38 -11.81 8.70 18.74
CA ALA A 38 -10.48 8.09 18.85
C ALA A 38 -10.37 6.77 18.06
N ALA A 39 -11.46 5.99 18.01
CA ALA A 39 -11.53 4.77 17.20
C ALA A 39 -11.51 5.08 15.69
N ASP A 40 -12.23 6.11 15.25
CA ASP A 40 -12.23 6.58 13.85
C ASP A 40 -10.85 7.10 13.44
N ALA A 41 -10.24 7.96 14.25
CA ALA A 41 -8.89 8.47 13.99
C ALA A 41 -7.85 7.34 13.92
N SER A 42 -8.03 6.26 14.70
CA SER A 42 -7.17 5.08 14.65
C SER A 42 -7.40 4.22 13.39
N ARG A 43 -8.64 4.20 12.87
CA ARG A 43 -9.01 3.45 11.66
C ARG A 43 -8.52 4.16 10.41
N ASP A 44 -8.75 5.47 10.31
CA ASP A 44 -8.24 6.28 9.20
C ASP A 44 -6.72 6.17 9.06
N ALA A 45 -6.01 6.12 10.19
CA ALA A 45 -4.57 5.92 10.20
C ALA A 45 -4.16 4.53 9.63
N LEU A 46 -4.94 3.48 9.92
CA LEU A 46 -4.70 2.14 9.35
C LEU A 46 -4.99 2.09 7.86
N ILE A 47 -6.08 2.72 7.41
CA ILE A 47 -6.41 2.81 5.99
C ILE A 47 -5.28 3.56 5.26
N ARG A 48 -4.88 4.74 5.74
CA ARG A 48 -3.77 5.51 5.15
C ARG A 48 -2.45 4.74 5.13
N ALA A 49 -2.16 3.95 6.16
CA ALA A 49 -0.96 3.11 6.18
C ALA A 49 -1.00 2.03 5.08
N ALA A 50 -2.15 1.37 4.90
CA ALA A 50 -2.34 0.41 3.82
C ALA A 50 -2.27 1.08 2.45
N GLU A 51 -2.82 2.29 2.32
CA GLU A 51 -2.75 3.08 1.08
C GLU A 51 -1.31 3.41 0.72
N MET A 52 -0.55 3.99 1.65
CA MET A 52 0.85 4.31 1.43
C MET A 52 1.69 3.08 1.10
N ALA A 53 1.43 1.94 1.76
CA ALA A 53 2.13 0.69 1.48
C ALA A 53 1.86 0.19 0.05
N TYR A 54 0.61 0.28 -0.43
CA TYR A 54 0.24 -0.05 -1.80
C TYR A 54 0.89 0.90 -2.81
N LEU A 55 0.83 2.21 -2.56
CA LEU A 55 1.32 3.23 -3.50
C LEU A 55 2.83 3.26 -3.64
N LYS A 56 3.58 2.88 -2.60
CA LYS A 56 5.04 2.76 -2.67
C LYS A 56 5.50 1.77 -3.73
N SER A 57 4.63 0.86 -4.14
CA SER A 57 4.86 -0.14 -5.17
C SER A 57 4.31 0.22 -6.55
N ALA A 58 3.70 1.41 -6.70
CA ALA A 58 2.96 1.76 -7.89
C ALA A 58 3.84 1.91 -9.14
N VAL A 59 3.17 1.65 -10.28
CA VAL A 59 3.71 1.46 -11.63
C VAL A 59 4.41 2.69 -12.23
N PHE A 60 4.28 3.87 -11.61
CA PHE A 60 4.82 5.14 -12.13
C PHE A 60 6.23 5.44 -11.62
N THR A 61 7.13 4.48 -11.77
CA THR A 61 8.56 4.76 -11.56
C THR A 61 9.12 5.55 -12.75
N PRO A 62 10.17 6.37 -12.54
CA PRO A 62 10.82 7.11 -13.63
C PRO A 62 11.33 6.21 -14.77
N ASP A 63 11.64 4.95 -14.45
CA ASP A 63 12.15 3.94 -15.38
C ASP A 63 11.05 3.06 -16.01
N SER A 64 9.77 3.36 -15.76
CA SER A 64 8.68 2.58 -16.33
C SER A 64 8.53 2.83 -17.85
N PRO A 65 8.23 1.79 -18.66
CA PRO A 65 7.95 1.97 -20.10
C PRO A 65 6.76 2.89 -20.35
N MET A 66 5.84 2.94 -19.39
CA MET A 66 4.70 3.83 -19.44
C MET A 66 5.12 5.30 -19.37
N MET A 67 6.12 5.63 -18.54
CA MET A 67 6.69 6.98 -18.48
C MET A 67 7.38 7.35 -19.80
N ASP A 68 8.12 6.42 -20.40
CA ASP A 68 8.73 6.61 -21.73
C ASP A 68 7.68 6.87 -22.80
N ALA A 69 6.62 6.06 -22.84
CA ALA A 69 5.52 6.23 -23.80
C ALA A 69 4.79 7.56 -23.61
N LEU A 70 4.59 7.97 -22.35
CA LEU A 70 3.92 9.23 -22.01
C LEU A 70 4.74 10.45 -22.44
N LEU A 71 6.06 10.42 -22.25
CA LEU A 71 6.95 11.53 -22.55
C LEU A 71 7.48 11.52 -23.99
N ALA A 72 7.34 10.43 -24.74
CA ALA A 72 7.83 10.30 -26.10
C ALA A 72 7.42 11.47 -27.04
N PRO A 73 6.15 11.93 -27.05
CA PRO A 73 5.76 13.08 -27.88
C PRO A 73 6.49 14.38 -27.48
N ALA A 74 6.64 14.61 -26.17
CA ALA A 74 7.36 15.78 -25.66
C ALA A 74 8.86 15.71 -25.98
N LYS A 75 9.47 14.52 -25.89
CA LYS A 75 10.87 14.29 -26.27
C LYS A 75 11.10 14.51 -27.76
N ALA A 76 10.19 14.03 -28.62
CA ALA A 76 10.25 14.25 -30.07
C ALA A 76 10.14 15.74 -30.46
N ALA A 77 9.37 16.52 -29.70
CA ALA A 77 9.22 17.96 -29.92
C ALA A 77 10.41 18.80 -29.41
N ASN A 78 11.30 18.23 -28.60
CA ASN A 78 12.43 18.93 -27.97
C ASN A 78 13.73 18.12 -28.11
N PRO A 79 14.25 17.93 -29.34
CA PRO A 79 15.40 17.06 -29.61
C PRO A 79 16.72 17.57 -29.03
N ASP A 80 16.83 18.86 -28.74
CA ASP A 80 18.05 19.50 -28.26
C ASP A 80 18.24 19.38 -26.73
N VAL A 81 17.26 18.82 -26.02
CA VAL A 81 17.30 18.64 -24.56
C VAL A 81 18.09 17.37 -24.22
N SER A 82 19.08 17.48 -23.33
CA SER A 82 19.93 16.36 -22.94
C SER A 82 19.19 15.28 -22.14
N ASP A 83 19.71 14.05 -22.19
CA ASP A 83 19.14 12.93 -21.44
C ASP A 83 19.15 13.14 -19.92
N ASP A 84 20.13 13.87 -19.38
CA ASP A 84 20.20 14.23 -17.96
C ASP A 84 18.98 15.10 -17.54
N VAL A 85 18.59 16.06 -18.38
CA VAL A 85 17.40 16.88 -18.14
C VAL A 85 16.13 16.02 -18.25
N TRP A 86 16.06 15.12 -19.23
CA TRP A 86 14.94 14.19 -19.37
C TRP A 86 14.80 13.22 -18.20
N ALA A 87 15.90 12.79 -17.57
CA ALA A 87 15.86 11.99 -16.36
C ALA A 87 15.19 12.76 -15.21
N GLY A 88 15.51 14.06 -15.06
CA GLY A 88 14.83 14.96 -14.12
C GLY A 88 13.34 15.10 -14.44
N VAL A 89 13.00 15.38 -15.70
CA VAL A 89 11.60 15.51 -16.16
C VAL A 89 10.79 14.24 -15.88
N LYS A 90 11.38 13.05 -16.11
CA LYS A 90 10.75 11.77 -15.78
C LYS A 90 10.43 11.63 -14.30
N ALA A 91 11.39 11.97 -13.43
CA ALA A 91 11.20 11.91 -11.99
C ALA A 91 10.10 12.88 -11.52
N ASP A 92 10.15 14.12 -11.98
CA ASP A 92 9.16 15.15 -11.63
C ASP A 92 7.77 14.80 -12.15
N THR A 93 7.69 14.27 -13.37
CA THR A 93 6.42 13.82 -13.97
C THR A 93 5.84 12.63 -13.20
N GLY A 94 6.66 11.65 -12.82
CA GLY A 94 6.23 10.53 -11.97
C GLY A 94 5.68 10.99 -10.62
N SER A 95 6.36 11.95 -9.98
CA SER A 95 5.89 12.57 -8.75
C SER A 95 4.57 13.33 -8.95
N ALA A 96 4.46 14.13 -10.01
CA ALA A 96 3.25 14.88 -10.34
C ALA A 96 2.05 13.96 -10.62
N ILE A 97 2.23 12.91 -11.41
CA ILE A 97 1.19 11.91 -11.69
C ILE A 97 0.78 11.22 -10.40
N THR A 98 1.74 10.81 -9.57
CA THR A 98 1.45 10.19 -8.27
C THR A 98 0.63 11.13 -7.40
N SER A 99 0.99 12.42 -7.33
CA SER A 99 0.26 13.42 -6.57
C SER A 99 -1.14 13.70 -7.13
N VAL A 100 -1.34 13.66 -8.44
CA VAL A 100 -2.66 13.88 -9.06
C VAL A 100 -3.54 12.65 -8.90
N MET A 101 -3.00 11.46 -9.16
CA MET A 101 -3.74 10.21 -9.10
C MET A 101 -4.03 9.80 -7.67
N PHE A 102 -3.12 10.01 -6.73
CA PHE A 102 -3.23 9.49 -5.37
C PHE A 102 -3.17 10.59 -4.29
N GLY A 103 -3.24 11.86 -4.70
CA GLY A 103 -3.35 12.96 -3.76
C GLY A 103 -4.71 12.99 -3.06
N PRO A 104 -4.82 13.72 -1.93
CA PRO A 104 -6.07 13.83 -1.19
C PRO A 104 -7.23 14.30 -2.07
N GLY A 105 -8.34 13.56 -2.05
CA GLY A 105 -9.54 13.91 -2.82
C GLY A 105 -9.49 13.51 -4.30
N SER A 106 -8.46 12.79 -4.74
CA SER A 106 -8.48 12.18 -6.06
C SER A 106 -9.51 11.06 -6.12
N ALA A 107 -10.04 10.77 -7.32
CA ALA A 107 -11.00 9.68 -7.49
C ALA A 107 -10.41 8.31 -7.10
N VAL A 108 -9.11 8.11 -7.35
CA VAL A 108 -8.43 6.84 -7.01
C VAL A 108 -8.25 6.72 -5.50
N GLU A 109 -7.78 7.78 -4.83
CA GLU A 109 -7.65 7.81 -3.38
C GLU A 109 -9.01 7.56 -2.72
N THR A 110 -10.05 8.27 -3.13
CA THR A 110 -11.40 8.08 -2.57
C THR A 110 -11.93 6.66 -2.80
N THR A 111 -11.74 6.10 -4.00
CA THR A 111 -12.19 4.72 -4.30
C THR A 111 -11.41 3.68 -3.50
N MET A 112 -10.10 3.90 -3.34
CA MET A 112 -9.24 3.00 -2.57
C MET A 112 -9.60 3.06 -1.08
N HIS A 113 -9.79 4.26 -0.55
CA HIS A 113 -10.24 4.49 0.82
C HIS A 113 -11.57 3.78 1.10
N GLN A 114 -12.58 4.00 0.26
CA GLN A 114 -13.89 3.33 0.38
C GLN A 114 -13.81 1.81 0.28
N SER A 115 -12.83 1.28 -0.45
CA SER A 115 -12.64 -0.16 -0.59
C SER A 115 -11.96 -0.74 0.66
N LEU A 116 -10.96 -0.04 1.19
CA LEU A 116 -10.26 -0.40 2.42
C LEU A 116 -11.15 -0.26 3.65
N ASP A 117 -12.10 0.68 3.65
CA ASP A 117 -13.08 0.83 4.72
C ASP A 117 -14.05 -0.37 4.85
N LYS A 118 -14.04 -1.30 3.90
CA LYS A 118 -14.79 -2.56 4.03
C LYS A 118 -14.04 -3.62 4.84
N LEU A 119 -12.75 -3.41 5.11
CA LEU A 119 -11.91 -4.33 5.87
C LEU A 119 -11.96 -4.01 7.37
N SER A 120 -11.92 -5.04 8.19
CA SER A 120 -11.74 -4.91 9.63
C SER A 120 -10.34 -4.39 9.98
N ASN A 121 -10.15 -3.82 11.17
CA ASN A 121 -8.85 -3.32 11.61
C ASN A 121 -7.74 -4.41 11.58
N PRO A 122 -7.97 -5.67 12.01
CA PRO A 122 -6.98 -6.73 11.87
C PRO A 122 -6.63 -7.04 10.41
N GLU A 123 -7.60 -6.99 9.49
CA GLU A 123 -7.35 -7.19 8.06
C GLU A 123 -6.53 -6.05 7.46
N LEU A 124 -6.81 -4.79 7.83
CA LEU A 124 -6.00 -3.62 7.41
C LEU A 124 -4.56 -3.73 7.91
N GLN A 125 -4.37 -4.14 9.17
CA GLN A 125 -3.03 -4.37 9.73
C GLN A 125 -2.30 -5.50 8.99
N HIS A 126 -2.99 -6.62 8.74
CA HIS A 126 -2.41 -7.74 8.00
C HIS A 126 -2.05 -7.35 6.55
N LEU A 127 -2.94 -6.64 5.86
CA LEU A 127 -2.70 -6.14 4.51
C LEU A 127 -1.48 -5.19 4.48
N THR A 128 -1.37 -4.29 5.46
CA THR A 128 -0.22 -3.39 5.56
C THR A 128 1.10 -4.15 5.72
N VAL A 129 1.11 -5.21 6.55
CA VAL A 129 2.28 -6.10 6.70
C VAL A 129 2.60 -6.81 5.39
N LEU A 130 1.60 -7.37 4.71
CA LEU A 130 1.78 -8.07 3.43
C LEU A 130 2.34 -7.13 2.34
N LEU A 131 1.78 -5.92 2.21
CA LEU A 131 2.23 -4.94 1.23
C LEU A 131 3.61 -4.36 1.54
N SER A 132 4.01 -4.39 2.82
CA SER A 132 5.35 -3.98 3.26
C SER A 132 6.36 -5.13 3.27
N ASP A 133 5.94 -6.35 2.93
CA ASP A 133 6.82 -7.51 2.90
C ASP A 133 7.91 -7.33 1.81
N PRO A 134 9.21 -7.53 2.12
CA PRO A 134 10.27 -7.34 1.15
C PRO A 134 10.14 -8.19 -0.12
N VAL A 135 9.57 -9.41 -0.01
CA VAL A 135 9.33 -10.29 -1.17
C VAL A 135 8.21 -9.72 -2.02
N MET A 136 7.14 -9.20 -1.42
CA MET A 136 6.06 -8.54 -2.15
C MET A 136 6.56 -7.29 -2.88
N ILE A 137 7.33 -6.43 -2.19
CA ILE A 137 7.94 -5.24 -2.80
C ILE A 137 8.82 -5.63 -3.98
N LYS A 138 9.70 -6.64 -3.80
CA LYS A 138 10.56 -7.12 -4.88
C LYS A 138 9.74 -7.69 -6.05
N PHE A 139 8.68 -8.43 -5.77
CA PHE A 139 7.78 -8.94 -6.80
C PHE A 139 7.12 -7.81 -7.58
N GLN A 140 6.59 -6.79 -6.90
CA GLN A 140 5.97 -5.63 -7.55
C GLN A 140 6.97 -4.86 -8.42
N GLN A 141 8.21 -4.69 -7.94
CA GLN A 141 9.30 -4.09 -8.72
C GLN A 141 9.64 -4.91 -9.98
N LEU A 142 9.73 -6.24 -9.85
CA LEU A 142 9.97 -7.13 -11.00
C LEU A 142 8.81 -7.09 -12.00
N MET A 143 7.56 -6.99 -11.52
CA MET A 143 6.38 -6.85 -12.38
C MET A 143 6.27 -5.48 -13.04
N ALA A 144 6.87 -4.45 -12.44
CA ALA A 144 6.99 -3.12 -13.03
C ALA A 144 8.13 -3.03 -14.06
N ASP A 145 9.02 -4.03 -14.12
CA ASP A 145 10.17 -4.04 -15.03
C ASP A 145 9.71 -4.07 -16.51
N PRO A 146 10.32 -3.23 -17.38
CA PRO A 146 10.02 -3.20 -18.81
C PRO A 146 10.01 -4.54 -19.53
N SER A 147 10.98 -5.40 -19.22
CA SER A 147 11.11 -6.70 -19.88
C SER A 147 9.99 -7.64 -19.44
N THR A 148 9.72 -7.70 -18.14
CA THR A 148 8.61 -8.46 -17.57
C THR A 148 7.26 -8.00 -18.10
N GLN A 149 7.00 -6.69 -18.17
CA GLN A 149 5.76 -6.16 -18.73
C GLN A 149 5.59 -6.54 -20.21
N ARG A 150 6.68 -6.47 -21.00
CA ARG A 150 6.64 -6.87 -22.42
C ARG A 150 6.34 -8.36 -22.57
N GLU A 151 7.00 -9.21 -21.80
CA GLU A 151 6.76 -10.66 -21.81
C GLU A 151 5.33 -10.98 -21.38
N LEU A 152 4.83 -10.33 -20.33
CA LEU A 152 3.45 -10.48 -19.87
C LEU A 152 2.45 -10.09 -20.96
N MET A 153 2.67 -8.96 -21.65
CA MET A 153 1.81 -8.52 -22.75
C MET A 153 1.83 -9.50 -23.92
N GLN A 154 3.01 -10.01 -24.30
CA GLN A 154 3.13 -11.04 -25.33
C GLN A 154 2.39 -12.33 -24.95
N GLY A 155 2.54 -12.77 -23.69
CA GLY A 155 1.82 -13.93 -23.16
C GLY A 155 0.29 -13.75 -23.17
N LEU A 156 -0.19 -12.56 -22.80
CA LEU A 156 -1.61 -12.22 -22.85
C LEU A 156 -2.14 -12.21 -24.29
N MET A 157 -1.44 -11.58 -25.23
CA MET A 157 -1.83 -11.59 -26.64
C MET A 157 -1.82 -12.99 -27.24
N GLY A 158 -0.86 -13.84 -26.89
CA GLY A 158 -0.88 -15.26 -27.29
C GLY A 158 -2.05 -16.04 -26.69
N SER A 159 -2.55 -15.62 -25.54
CA SER A 159 -3.65 -16.25 -24.82
C SER A 159 -5.03 -15.77 -25.29
N THR A 160 -5.17 -14.56 -25.84
CA THR A 160 -6.48 -14.06 -26.34
C THR A 160 -7.05 -14.96 -27.43
N VAL A 161 -6.22 -15.49 -28.33
CA VAL A 161 -6.65 -16.45 -29.37
C VAL A 161 -7.23 -17.72 -28.74
N LYS A 162 -6.59 -18.23 -27.68
CA LYS A 162 -7.06 -19.41 -26.93
C LYS A 162 -8.33 -19.11 -26.14
N MET A 163 -8.42 -17.92 -25.55
CA MET A 163 -9.62 -17.45 -24.86
C MET A 163 -10.81 -17.34 -25.83
N GLN A 164 -10.61 -16.79 -27.01
CA GLN A 164 -11.66 -16.71 -28.02
C GLN A 164 -12.16 -18.11 -28.42
N ALA A 165 -11.25 -19.06 -28.63
CA ALA A 165 -11.61 -20.45 -28.91
C ALA A 165 -12.39 -21.09 -27.74
N ALA A 166 -11.97 -20.84 -26.49
CA ALA A 166 -12.66 -21.33 -25.30
C ALA A 166 -14.07 -20.74 -25.16
N VAL A 167 -14.22 -19.43 -25.36
CA VAL A 167 -15.52 -18.73 -25.37
C VAL A 167 -16.41 -19.30 -26.47
N ASN A 168 -15.88 -19.47 -27.67
CA ASN A 168 -16.60 -20.07 -28.79
C ASN A 168 -17.08 -21.50 -28.47
N GLY A 169 -16.26 -22.31 -27.81
CA GLY A 169 -16.64 -23.64 -27.36
C GLY A 169 -17.73 -23.64 -26.28
N VAL A 170 -17.78 -22.63 -25.40
CA VAL A 170 -18.88 -22.45 -24.46
C VAL A 170 -20.16 -22.07 -25.22
N LEU A 171 -20.09 -21.08 -26.13
CA LEU A 171 -21.24 -20.61 -26.90
C LEU A 171 -21.90 -21.75 -27.68
N VAL A 172 -21.11 -22.55 -28.41
CA VAL A 172 -21.63 -23.70 -29.17
C VAL A 172 -22.31 -24.74 -28.28
N ARG A 173 -21.73 -25.06 -27.11
CA ARG A 173 -22.35 -25.99 -26.15
C ARG A 173 -23.70 -25.52 -25.63
N HIS A 174 -23.93 -24.21 -25.61
CA HIS A 174 -25.21 -23.61 -25.23
C HIS A 174 -26.10 -23.26 -26.44
N GLY A 175 -25.78 -23.74 -27.64
CA GLY A 175 -26.57 -23.52 -28.86
C GLY A 175 -26.50 -22.08 -29.41
N LEU A 176 -25.52 -21.30 -28.96
CA LEU A 176 -25.32 -19.91 -29.36
C LEU A 176 -24.39 -19.83 -30.58
N LYS A 177 -24.65 -18.86 -31.46
CA LYS A 177 -23.81 -18.59 -32.64
C LYS A 177 -22.50 -17.94 -32.21
N VAL A 178 -21.42 -18.33 -32.87
CA VAL A 178 -20.09 -17.76 -32.67
C VAL A 178 -19.83 -16.59 -33.61
N PRO A 179 -19.21 -15.49 -33.15
CA PRO A 179 -18.78 -14.40 -34.02
C PRO A 179 -17.78 -14.94 -35.06
N GLY A 180 -17.93 -14.51 -36.32
CA GLY A 180 -16.93 -14.78 -37.36
C GLY A 180 -15.58 -14.13 -37.02
N PRO A 181 -14.49 -14.56 -37.68
CA PRO A 181 -13.17 -13.99 -37.50
C PRO A 181 -13.13 -12.49 -37.80
#